data_AF-A0A1F6ZRU6-F1
#
_entry.id   AF-A0A1F6ZRU6-F1
#
_cell.length_a   1.000
_cell.length_b   1.000
_cell.length_c   1.000
_cell.angle_alpha   90.00
_cell.angle_beta   90.00
_cell.angle_gamma   90.00
#
_symmetry.space_group_name_H-M   'P 1'
#
loop_
_entity.id
_entity.type
_entity.pdbx_description
1 polymer ?
#
loop_
_entity_poly.entity_id
_entity_poly.type
_entity_poly.pdbx_seq_one_letter_code
_entity_poly.pdbx_strand_id
1 'polypeptide(L)'
;MKNKNVKLIPKFKTEDEEREFWATADATEYFDIEHPVAVDLSQLKPSTESISLRLPSYMLSRIKEMANFRDVPYQSLMKVFLSERIEQELHKKLRAQI
;
A
#
# COMPACT_ATOMS: atom_id res chain seq x y z
N MET A 1 -23.27 -10.63 -27.79
CA MET A 1 -24.06 -9.49 -28.28
C MET A 1 -23.26 -8.23 -28.03
N LYS A 2 -23.11 -7.38 -29.06
CA LYS A 2 -22.53 -6.02 -29.12
C LYS A 2 -21.07 -5.83 -28.70
N ASN A 3 -20.18 -5.79 -29.70
CA ASN A 3 -18.86 -5.16 -29.60
C ASN A 3 -19.04 -3.67 -29.29
N LYS A 4 -18.67 -3.24 -28.09
CA LYS A 4 -18.59 -1.82 -27.73
C LYS A 4 -17.29 -1.28 -28.34
N ASN A 5 -17.39 -0.33 -29.26
CA ASN A 5 -16.22 0.35 -29.84
C ASN A 5 -15.61 1.26 -28.77
N VAL A 6 -14.62 0.74 -28.03
CA VAL A 6 -13.82 1.53 -27.10
C VAL A 6 -13.06 2.60 -27.90
N LYS A 7 -13.19 3.87 -27.51
CA LYS A 7 -12.47 4.96 -28.19
C LYS A 7 -10.97 4.82 -27.91
N LEU A 8 -10.15 5.07 -28.94
CA LEU A 8 -8.70 5.07 -28.78
C LEU A 8 -8.29 6.22 -27.84
N ILE A 9 -7.47 5.90 -26.84
CA ILE A 9 -6.91 6.88 -25.90
C ILE A 9 -5.98 7.82 -26.70
N PRO A 10 -6.17 9.16 -26.63
CA PRO A 10 -5.30 10.11 -27.29
C PRO A 10 -3.85 10.00 -26.78
N LYS A 11 -2.87 10.31 -27.65
CA LYS A 11 -1.47 10.42 -27.22
C LYS A 11 -1.23 11.82 -26.63
N PHE A 12 -1.05 11.89 -25.32
CA PHE A 12 -0.70 13.14 -24.63
C PHE A 12 0.81 13.37 -24.64
N LYS A 13 1.22 14.64 -24.65
CA LYS A 13 2.64 15.02 -24.64
C LYS A 13 3.15 15.23 -23.21
N THR A 14 2.27 15.59 -22.28
CA THR A 14 2.57 15.86 -20.87
C THR A 14 1.50 15.24 -19.95
N GLU A 15 1.87 15.01 -18.70
CA GLU A 15 0.95 14.46 -17.68
C GLU A 15 -0.18 15.45 -17.34
N ASP A 16 0.11 16.75 -17.37
CA ASP A 16 -0.89 17.79 -17.07
C ASP A 16 -2.02 17.81 -18.11
N GLU A 17 -1.70 17.65 -19.41
CA GLU A 17 -2.69 17.54 -20.50
C GLU A 17 -3.59 16.30 -20.33
N GLU A 18 -3.00 15.18 -19.90
CA GLU A 18 -3.74 13.96 -19.62
C GLU A 18 -4.72 14.16 -18.45
N ARG A 19 -4.28 14.83 -17.38
CA ARG A 19 -5.09 15.12 -16.20
C ARG A 19 -6.29 15.99 -16.53
N GLU A 20 -6.09 17.06 -17.31
CA GLU A 20 -7.18 17.94 -17.74
C GLU A 20 -8.19 17.22 -18.65
N PHE A 21 -7.69 16.35 -19.52
CA PHE A 21 -8.54 15.52 -20.37
C PHE A 21 -9.41 14.56 -19.54
N TRP A 22 -8.82 13.81 -18.61
CA TRP A 22 -9.57 12.87 -17.76
C TRP A 22 -10.49 13.55 -16.75
N ALA A 23 -10.23 14.81 -16.39
CA ALA A 23 -11.16 15.59 -15.56
C ALA A 23 -12.49 15.88 -16.28
N THR A 24 -12.50 15.86 -17.61
CA THR A 24 -13.66 16.22 -18.43
C THR A 24 -14.24 15.01 -19.19
N ALA A 25 -13.42 14.01 -19.51
CA ALA A 25 -13.82 12.84 -20.27
C ALA A 25 -14.51 11.77 -19.42
N ASP A 26 -15.54 11.13 -19.98
CA ASP A 26 -16.18 9.95 -19.37
C ASP A 26 -15.31 8.70 -19.59
N ALA A 27 -14.74 8.19 -18.51
CA ALA A 27 -13.87 7.01 -18.52
C ALA A 27 -14.57 5.75 -19.09
N THR A 28 -15.91 5.69 -19.06
CA THR A 28 -16.67 4.54 -19.58
C THR A 28 -16.67 4.42 -21.11
N GLU A 29 -16.22 5.45 -21.82
CA GLU A 29 -16.07 5.44 -23.28
C GLU A 29 -14.69 4.95 -23.74
N TYR A 30 -13.70 4.95 -22.85
CA TYR A 30 -12.28 4.66 -23.15
C TYR A 30 -11.76 3.38 -22.49
N PHE A 31 -12.44 2.85 -21.47
CA PHE A 31 -12.06 1.61 -20.79
C PHE A 31 -13.11 0.51 -21.01
N ASP A 32 -12.65 -0.72 -21.27
CA ASP A 32 -13.52 -1.91 -21.33
C ASP A 32 -13.86 -2.37 -19.91
N ILE A 33 -15.01 -1.91 -19.41
CA ILE A 33 -15.51 -2.22 -18.06
C ILE A 33 -16.12 -3.63 -18.00
N GLU A 34 -16.46 -4.23 -19.16
CA GLU A 34 -17.10 -5.55 -19.20
C GLU A 34 -16.11 -6.69 -18.98
N HIS A 35 -14.81 -6.44 -19.23
CA HIS A 35 -13.72 -7.38 -18.98
C HIS A 35 -12.69 -6.76 -18.02
N PRO A 36 -13.00 -6.63 -16.72
CA PRO A 36 -12.02 -6.18 -15.75
C PRO A 36 -10.83 -7.13 -15.78
N VAL A 37 -9.64 -6.60 -16.07
CA VAL A 37 -8.39 -7.37 -15.92
C VAL A 37 -8.27 -7.72 -14.44
N ALA A 38 -8.30 -9.02 -14.13
CA ALA A 38 -8.00 -9.50 -12.79
C ALA A 38 -6.52 -9.17 -12.51
N VAL A 39 -6.29 -8.05 -11.84
CA VAL A 39 -4.94 -7.64 -11.46
C VAL A 39 -4.50 -8.55 -10.33
N ASP A 40 -3.64 -9.51 -10.63
CA ASP A 40 -3.04 -10.38 -9.62
C ASP A 40 -1.97 -9.60 -8.85
N LEU A 41 -2.40 -8.96 -7.76
CA LEU A 41 -1.53 -8.25 -6.84
C LEU A 41 -0.82 -9.20 -5.84
N SER A 42 -0.91 -10.53 -6.02
CA SER A 42 -0.24 -11.49 -5.14
C SER A 42 1.29 -11.34 -5.13
N GLN A 43 1.87 -10.76 -6.19
CA GLN A 43 3.30 -10.48 -6.30
C GLN A 43 3.74 -9.12 -5.75
N LEU A 44 2.83 -8.28 -5.24
CA LEU A 44 3.23 -7.08 -4.50
C LEU A 44 3.89 -7.51 -3.18
N LYS A 45 5.20 -7.75 -3.23
CA LYS A 45 6.00 -7.88 -2.01
C LYS A 45 6.03 -6.51 -1.34
N PRO A 46 5.70 -6.40 -0.03
CA PRO A 46 5.99 -5.18 0.69
C PRO A 46 7.50 -4.90 0.57
N SER A 47 7.84 -3.74 0.01
CA SER A 47 9.23 -3.33 -0.14
C SER A 47 9.87 -3.28 1.26
N THR A 48 10.97 -4.03 1.43
CA THR A 48 11.71 -4.02 2.69
C THR A 48 12.86 -3.04 2.55
N GLU A 49 12.83 -1.97 3.33
CA GLU A 49 13.93 -1.00 3.40
C GLU A 49 14.78 -1.27 4.64
N SER A 50 16.09 -1.39 4.44
CA SER A 50 17.06 -1.56 5.54
C SER A 50 17.40 -0.19 6.12
N ILE A 51 17.02 0.03 7.37
CA ILE A 51 17.32 1.27 8.10
C ILE A 51 18.24 1.00 9.30
N SER A 52 19.12 1.95 9.60
CA SER A 52 19.93 1.95 10.83
C SER A 52 19.19 2.71 11.93
N LEU A 53 18.71 2.01 12.95
CA LEU A 53 17.99 2.58 14.09
C LEU A 53 18.84 2.52 15.37
N ARG A 54 18.89 3.64 16.11
CA ARG A 54 19.49 3.66 17.47
C ARG A 54 18.43 3.38 18.52
N LEU A 55 18.69 2.39 19.37
CA LEU A 55 17.83 2.00 20.49
C LEU A 55 18.66 1.99 21.78
N PRO A 56 18.08 2.43 22.92
CA PRO A 56 18.66 2.18 24.23
C PRO A 56 18.93 0.69 24.47
N SER A 57 20.07 0.38 25.08
CA SER A 57 20.50 -1.00 25.33
C SER A 57 19.49 -1.81 26.14
N TYR A 58 18.91 -1.20 27.18
CA TYR A 58 17.93 -1.87 28.04
C TYR A 58 16.67 -2.32 27.26
N MET A 59 16.21 -1.52 26.29
CA MET A 59 15.04 -1.87 25.48
C MET A 59 15.35 -3.04 24.56
N LEU A 60 16.51 -3.04 23.92
CA LEU A 60 16.93 -4.14 23.06
C LEU A 60 17.03 -5.46 23.84
N SER A 61 17.58 -5.42 25.06
CA SER A 61 17.66 -6.60 25.93
C SER A 61 16.27 -7.14 26.27
N ARG A 62 15.32 -6.27 26.65
CA ARG A 62 13.94 -6.68 26.95
C ARG A 62 13.23 -7.30 25.74
N ILE A 63 13.41 -6.73 24.55
CA ILE A 63 12.82 -7.29 23.32
C ILE A 63 13.41 -8.67 23.04
N LYS A 64 14.72 -8.87 23.23
CA LYS A 64 15.37 -10.18 23.07
C LYS A 64 14.86 -11.22 24.07
N GLU A 65 14.69 -10.84 25.34
CA GLU A 65 14.10 -11.71 26.37
C GLU A 65 12.69 -12.15 25.98
N MET A 66 11.84 -11.21 25.55
CA MET A 66 10.47 -11.50 25.12
C MET A 66 10.41 -12.36 23.85
N ALA A 67 11.32 -12.11 22.91
CA ALA A 67 11.39 -12.87 21.67
C ALA A 67 11.79 -14.32 21.94
N ASN A 68 12.77 -14.53 22.83
CA ASN A 68 13.17 -15.85 23.28
C ASN A 68 12.03 -16.58 24.00
N PHE A 69 11.28 -15.90 24.87
CA PHE A 69 10.13 -16.49 25.55
C PHE A 69 9.03 -16.95 24.57
N ARG A 70 8.85 -16.23 23.47
CA ARG A 70 7.86 -16.54 22.42
C ARG A 70 8.41 -17.45 21.31
N ASP A 71 9.65 -17.91 21.43
CA ASP A 71 10.36 -18.70 20.42
C ASP A 71 10.34 -18.06 19.01
N VAL A 72 10.58 -16.75 18.95
CA VAL A 72 10.65 -15.98 17.70
C VAL A 72 11.91 -15.13 17.63
N PRO A 73 12.42 -14.81 16.42
CA PRO A 73 13.51 -13.85 16.28
C PRO A 73 13.11 -12.45 16.77
N TYR A 74 14.02 -11.78 17.49
CA TYR A 74 13.74 -10.44 18.03
C TYR A 74 13.39 -9.40 16.96
N GLN A 75 13.94 -9.53 15.75
CA GLN A 75 13.59 -8.68 14.60
C GLN A 75 12.17 -8.93 14.11
N SER A 76 11.72 -10.19 14.10
CA SER A 76 10.34 -10.54 13.75
C SER A 76 9.36 -10.01 14.80
N LEU A 77 9.68 -10.18 16.09
CA LEU A 77 8.85 -9.63 17.16
C LEU A 77 8.75 -8.10 17.09
N MET A 78 9.87 -7.43 16.80
CA MET A 78 9.91 -5.98 16.63
C MET A 78 9.00 -5.52 15.48
N LYS A 79 8.99 -6.25 14.35
CA LYS A 79 8.08 -5.94 13.22
C LYS A 79 6.62 -6.05 13.64
N VAL A 80 6.24 -7.11 14.33
CA VAL A 80 4.86 -7.32 14.80
C VAL A 80 4.41 -6.17 15.70
N PHE A 81 5.22 -5.81 16.70
CA PHE A 81 4.87 -4.71 17.62
C PHE A 81 4.77 -3.35 16.92
N LEU A 82 5.66 -3.07 15.96
CA LEU A 82 5.59 -1.84 15.18
C LEU A 82 4.32 -1.80 14.32
N SER A 83 3.99 -2.89 13.64
CA SER A 83 2.76 -3.00 12.83
C SER A 83 1.51 -2.78 13.67
N GLU A 84 1.38 -3.48 14.80
CA GLU A 84 0.25 -3.33 15.72
C GLU A 84 0.10 -1.89 16.21
N ARG A 85 1.21 -1.23 16.56
CA ARG A 85 1.20 0.15 17.04
C ARG A 85 0.79 1.13 15.94
N ILE A 86 1.28 0.93 14.72
CA ILE A 86 0.94 1.77 13.55
C ILE A 86 -0.55 1.65 13.24
N GLU A 87 -1.09 0.43 13.18
CA GLU A 87 -2.51 0.19 12.92
C GLU A 87 -3.40 0.85 13.97
N GLN A 88 -3.04 0.75 15.25
CA GLN A 88 -3.77 1.40 16.33
C GLN A 88 -3.76 2.93 16.19
N GLU A 89 -2.63 3.54 15.85
CA GLU A 89 -2.54 5.00 15.67
C GLU A 89 -3.30 5.47 14.43
N LEU A 90 -3.25 4.71 13.33
CA LEU A 90 -4.02 5.02 12.12
C LEU A 90 -5.52 4.95 12.39
N HIS A 91 -5.98 3.90 13.09
CA HIS A 91 -7.38 3.76 13.50
C HIS A 91 -7.85 4.90 14.42
N LYS A 92 -7.01 5.32 15.38
CA LYS A 92 -7.33 6.46 16.25
C LYS A 92 -7.47 7.76 15.46
N LYS A 93 -6.56 8.04 14.52
CA LYS A 93 -6.64 9.23 13.67
C LYS A 93 -7.92 9.26 12.83
N LEU A 94 -8.28 8.13 12.21
CA LEU A 94 -9.49 8.02 11.40
C LEU A 94 -10.76 8.29 12.23
N ARG A 95 -10.81 7.77 13.46
CA ARG A 95 -11.94 8.00 14.38
C ARG A 95 -12.02 9.43 14.91
N ALA A 96 -10.90 10.16 14.93
CA ALA A 96 -10.86 11.55 15.39
C ALA A 96 -11.20 12.57 14.28
N GLN A 97 -11.31 12.13 13.02
CA GLN A 97 -11.66 12.96 11.86
C GLN A 97 -13.13 12.82 11.43
N ILE A 98 -13.91 12.01 12.14
CA ILE A 98 -15.37 11.83 11.99
C ILE A 98 -16.03 12.50 13.19
#